data_AF-A0A955IVZ6-F1
#
_entry.id   AF-A0A955IVZ6-F1
#
_cell.length_a   1.000
_cell.length_b   1.000
_cell.length_c   1.000
_cell.angle_alpha   90.00
_cell.angle_beta   90.00
_cell.angle_gamma   90.00
#
_symmetry.space_group_name_H-M   'P 1'
#
loop_
_entity.id
_entity.type
_entity.pdbx_description
1 polymer ?
#
loop_
_entity_poly.entity_id
_entity_poly.type
_entity_poly.pdbx_seq_one_letter_code
_entity_poly.pdbx_strand_id
1 'polypeptide(L)'
;MKNMFYYLQKINGSASGLTGSNFNSIGDVLGLILNVMIGVGISLSIIFIGFSGIRVITSLADPKKYATAMKSFYYSLLGLLLTFAVLLIRIILLNIVGIGGDLQNATPTF
;
A
#
# COMPACT_ATOMS: atom_id res chain seq x y z
N MET A 1 0.05 -24.65 40.09
CA MET A 1 0.11 -25.21 38.71
C MET A 1 -0.38 -24.26 37.62
N LYS A 2 -1.36 -23.36 37.88
CA LYS A 2 -1.89 -22.41 36.86
C LYS A 2 -0.86 -21.46 36.24
N ASN A 3 0.20 -21.10 36.97
CA ASN A 3 1.22 -20.18 36.48
C ASN A 3 2.06 -20.76 35.33
N MET A 4 2.26 -22.09 35.29
CA MET A 4 3.05 -22.73 34.24
C MET A 4 2.32 -22.76 32.90
N PHE A 5 0.98 -22.85 32.92
CA PHE A 5 0.14 -22.86 31.72
C PHE A 5 0.16 -21.50 30.98
N TYR A 6 0.30 -20.40 31.73
CA TYR A 6 0.38 -19.05 31.15
C TYR A 6 1.68 -18.84 30.34
N TYR A 7 2.81 -19.35 30.84
CA TYR A 7 4.06 -19.30 30.08
C TYR A 7 3.99 -20.16 28.81
N LEU A 8 3.35 -21.33 28.86
CA LEU A 8 3.20 -22.20 27.69
C LEU A 8 2.30 -21.59 26.60
N GLN A 9 1.26 -20.84 26.98
CA GLN A 9 0.42 -20.09 26.03
C GLN A 9 1.19 -18.93 25.40
N LYS A 10 1.99 -18.19 26.18
CA LYS A 10 2.83 -17.11 25.65
C LYS A 10 3.87 -17.65 24.68
N ILE A 11 4.49 -18.80 24.96
CA ILE A 11 5.45 -19.46 24.06
C ILE A 11 4.77 -19.94 22.77
N ASN A 12 3.57 -20.53 22.84
CA ASN A 12 2.82 -20.95 21.64
C ASN A 12 2.33 -19.77 20.81
N GLY A 13 1.84 -18.69 21.45
CA GLY A 13 1.39 -17.47 20.78
C GLY A 13 2.51 -16.68 20.12
N SER A 14 3.74 -16.75 20.65
CA SER A 14 4.92 -16.14 20.02
C SER A 14 5.51 -16.99 18.88
N ALA A 15 5.28 -18.30 18.85
CA ALA A 15 5.65 -19.15 17.70
C ALA A 15 4.70 -18.94 16.49
N SER A 16 3.46 -18.51 16.74
CA SER A 16 2.52 -18.10 15.69
C SER A 16 2.91 -16.80 14.97
N GLY A 17 3.80 -16.00 15.58
CA GLY A 17 4.34 -14.75 15.01
C GLY A 17 5.68 -14.90 14.28
N LEU A 18 6.29 -16.10 14.28
CA LEU A 18 7.55 -16.39 13.59
C LEU A 18 7.44 -17.51 12.55
N THR A 19 6.24 -18.06 12.36
CA THR A 19 6.01 -18.99 11.26
C THR A 19 5.79 -18.14 10.01
N GLY A 20 6.85 -18.04 9.20
CA GLY A 20 6.86 -17.28 7.95
C GLY A 20 5.59 -17.51 7.15
N SER A 21 5.10 -16.43 6.53
CA SER A 21 3.88 -16.34 5.72
C SER A 21 3.62 -17.63 4.95
N ASN A 22 2.91 -18.57 5.57
CA ASN A 22 2.38 -19.71 4.85
C ASN A 22 1.25 -19.12 4.03
N PHE A 23 1.54 -18.77 2.77
CA PHE A 23 0.58 -18.31 1.79
C PHE A 23 -0.44 -19.44 1.54
N ASN A 24 -1.36 -19.62 2.47
CA ASN A 24 -2.38 -20.68 2.43
C ASN A 24 -3.55 -20.30 1.53
N SER A 25 -3.64 -19.01 1.15
CA SER A 25 -4.68 -18.50 0.29
C SER A 25 -4.09 -17.61 -0.81
N ILE A 26 -4.71 -17.68 -2.00
CA ILE A 26 -4.49 -16.69 -3.08
C ILE A 26 -4.65 -15.26 -2.54
N GLY A 27 -5.54 -15.09 -1.56
CA GLY A 27 -5.81 -13.82 -0.92
C GLY A 27 -4.62 -13.22 -0.15
N ASP A 28 -3.75 -14.03 0.44
CA ASP A 28 -2.56 -13.56 1.16
C ASP A 28 -1.50 -13.02 0.20
N VAL A 29 -1.31 -13.72 -0.92
CA VAL A 29 -0.40 -13.30 -1.99
C VAL A 29 -0.89 -12.01 -2.64
N LEU A 30 -2.19 -11.94 -2.94
CA LEU A 30 -2.81 -10.72 -3.47
C LEU A 30 -2.75 -9.56 -2.47
N GLY A 31 -2.96 -9.83 -1.18
CA GLY A 31 -2.85 -8.84 -0.11
C GLY A 31 -1.45 -8.24 -0.01
N LEU A 32 -0.41 -9.07 -0.09
CA LEU A 32 0.99 -8.64 -0.12
C LEU A 32 1.30 -7.79 -1.36
N ILE A 33 0.92 -8.28 -2.54
CA ILE A 33 1.16 -7.57 -3.81
C ILE A 33 0.46 -6.20 -3.79
N LEU A 34 -0.81 -6.14 -3.40
CA LEU A 34 -1.56 -4.89 -3.32
C LEU A 34 -0.92 -3.92 -2.32
N ASN A 35 -0.42 -4.41 -1.17
CA ASN A 35 0.24 -3.55 -0.20
C ASN A 35 1.52 -2.90 -0.77
N VAL A 36 2.39 -3.71 -1.39
CA VAL A 36 3.61 -3.21 -2.03
C VAL A 36 3.27 -2.25 -3.19
N MET A 37 2.28 -2.57 -4.02
CA MET A 37 1.86 -1.71 -5.12
C MET A 37 1.33 -0.36 -4.65
N ILE A 38 0.56 -0.33 -3.55
CA ILE A 38 0.07 0.93 -2.96
C ILE A 38 1.24 1.75 -2.42
N GLY A 39 2.18 1.13 -1.69
CA GLY A 39 3.36 1.83 -1.15
C GLY A 39 4.24 2.44 -2.25
N VAL A 40 4.50 1.67 -3.32
CA VAL A 40 5.26 2.14 -4.48
C VAL A 40 4.48 3.21 -5.25
N GLY A 41 3.17 3.04 -5.42
CA GLY A 41 2.29 3.97 -6.13
C GLY A 41 2.27 5.36 -5.48
N ILE A 42 2.07 5.42 -4.16
CA ILE A 42 2.09 6.69 -3.41
C ILE A 42 3.46 7.37 -3.55
N SER A 43 4.54 6.60 -3.39
CA SER A 43 5.91 7.13 -3.46
C SER A 43 6.23 7.74 -4.83
N LEU A 44 5.91 7.02 -5.92
CA LEU A 44 6.11 7.50 -7.29
C LEU A 44 5.27 8.75 -7.57
N SER A 45 4.00 8.75 -7.16
CA SER A 45 3.12 9.89 -7.37
C SER A 45 3.65 11.17 -6.73
N ILE A 46 4.18 11.10 -5.50
CA ILE A 46 4.75 12.27 -4.81
C ILE A 46 5.96 12.82 -5.58
N ILE A 47 6.85 11.95 -6.06
CA ILE A 47 8.04 12.35 -6.85
C ILE A 47 7.60 13.06 -8.13
N PHE A 48 6.62 12.51 -8.86
CA PHE A 48 6.12 13.11 -10.09
C PHE A 48 5.38 14.43 -9.85
N ILE A 49 4.63 14.56 -8.76
CA ILE A 49 3.99 15.82 -8.36
C ILE A 49 5.06 16.89 -8.10
N GLY A 50 6.12 16.56 -7.36
CA GLY A 50 7.22 17.50 -7.10
C GLY A 50 7.93 17.94 -8.38
N PHE A 51 8.30 16.99 -9.25
CA PHE A 51 9.01 17.28 -10.50
C PHE A 51 8.14 18.08 -11.48
N SER A 52 6.87 17.72 -11.61
CA SER A 52 5.93 18.46 -12.46
C SER A 52 5.62 19.84 -11.91
N GLY A 53 5.52 20.00 -10.58
CA GLY A 53 5.30 21.30 -9.92
C GLY A 53 6.42 22.29 -10.22
N ILE A 54 7.69 21.88 -10.10
CA ILE A 54 8.84 22.73 -10.47
C ILE A 54 8.81 23.07 -11.96
N ARG A 55 8.46 22.11 -12.80
CA ARG A 55 8.34 22.30 -14.25
C ARG A 55 7.23 23.29 -14.59
N VAL A 56 6.11 23.27 -13.89
CA VAL A 56 5.01 24.23 -14.08
C VAL A 56 5.48 25.65 -13.79
N ILE A 57 6.14 25.87 -12.65
CA ILE A 57 6.58 27.21 -12.22
C ILE A 57 7.61 27.77 -13.21
N THR A 58 8.55 26.95 -13.67
CA THR A 58 9.57 27.37 -14.65
C THR A 58 9.02 27.57 -16.06
N SER A 59 7.88 26.94 -16.39
CA SER A 59 7.25 27.05 -17.71
C SER A 59 6.34 28.27 -17.88
N LEU A 60 6.16 29.09 -16.84
CA LEU A 60 5.29 30.28 -16.88
C LEU A 60 5.66 31.28 -17.99
N ALA A 61 6.91 31.28 -18.45
CA ALA A 61 7.40 32.15 -19.52
C ALA A 61 7.01 31.70 -20.94
N ASP A 62 6.51 30.47 -21.15
CA ASP A 62 6.15 29.94 -22.47
C ASP A 62 4.83 29.14 -22.40
N PRO A 63 3.74 29.62 -23.05
CA PRO A 63 2.42 29.00 -22.96
C PRO A 63 2.37 27.57 -23.51
N LYS A 64 3.25 27.19 -24.46
CA LYS A 64 3.32 25.80 -24.95
C LYS A 64 3.89 24.84 -23.90
N LYS A 65 4.91 25.29 -23.18
CA LYS A 65 5.57 24.49 -22.13
C LYS A 65 4.67 24.40 -20.89
N TYR A 66 3.97 25.47 -20.56
CA TYR A 66 3.03 25.51 -19.45
C TYR A 66 1.90 24.48 -19.61
N ALA A 67 1.23 24.46 -20.77
CA ALA A 67 0.14 23.50 -21.01
C ALA A 67 0.61 22.04 -20.90
N THR A 68 1.83 21.75 -21.33
CA THR A 68 2.42 20.41 -21.25
C THR A 68 2.79 20.04 -19.81
N ALA A 69 3.42 20.97 -19.07
CA ALA A 69 3.78 20.75 -17.67
C ALA A 69 2.54 20.54 -16.79
N MET A 70 1.47 21.30 -17.09
CA MET A 70 0.23 21.24 -16.34
C MET A 70 -0.54 19.93 -16.59
N LYS A 71 -0.51 19.39 -17.82
CA LYS A 71 -0.99 18.02 -18.09
C LYS A 71 -0.23 16.98 -17.27
N SER A 72 1.10 17.05 -17.23
CA SER A 72 1.91 16.13 -16.41
C SER A 72 1.58 16.23 -14.92
N PHE A 73 1.33 17.43 -14.42
CA PHE A 73 0.89 17.65 -13.04
C PHE A 73 -0.46 16.96 -12.76
N TYR A 74 -1.47 17.18 -13.61
CA TYR A 74 -2.76 16.52 -13.46
C TYR A 74 -2.67 14.99 -13.52
N TYR A 75 -1.84 14.43 -14.40
CA TYR A 75 -1.66 12.97 -14.44
C TYR A 75 -1.02 12.41 -13.16
N SER A 76 -0.04 13.13 -12.59
CA SER A 76 0.57 12.72 -11.33
C SER A 76 -0.40 12.78 -10.15
N LEU A 77 -1.28 13.79 -10.14
CA LEU A 77 -2.35 13.93 -9.15
C LEU A 77 -3.43 12.85 -9.32
N LEU A 78 -3.82 12.54 -10.56
CA LEU A 78 -4.75 11.45 -10.87
C LEU A 78 -4.17 10.09 -10.48
N GLY A 79 -2.88 9.86 -10.65
CA GLY A 79 -2.20 8.64 -10.18
C GLY A 79 -2.28 8.51 -8.65
N LEU A 80 -2.10 9.62 -7.93
CA LEU A 80 -2.26 9.62 -6.47
C LEU A 80 -3.71 9.31 -6.08
N LEU A 81 -4.67 9.96 -6.73
CA LEU A 81 -6.11 9.75 -6.49
C LEU A 81 -6.54 8.31 -6.80
N LEU A 82 -6.03 7.75 -7.89
CA LEU A 82 -6.26 6.36 -8.27
C LEU A 82 -5.70 5.39 -7.23
N THR A 83 -4.54 5.70 -6.65
CA THR A 83 -3.96 4.88 -5.58
C THR A 83 -4.87 4.84 -4.34
N PHE A 84 -5.52 5.95 -4.00
CA PHE A 84 -6.56 5.97 -2.97
C PHE A 84 -7.81 5.15 -3.34
N ALA A 85 -8.22 5.17 -4.61
CA ALA A 85 -9.32 4.32 -5.07
C ALA A 85 -9.00 2.82 -4.94
N VAL A 86 -7.75 2.43 -5.21
CA VAL A 86 -7.28 1.04 -5.02
C VAL A 86 -7.32 0.62 -3.55
N LEU A 87 -7.03 1.53 -2.61
CA LEU A 87 -7.19 1.27 -1.17
C LEU A 87 -8.65 0.93 -0.81
N LEU A 88 -9.62 1.62 -1.38
CA LEU A 88 -11.05 1.33 -1.17
C LEU A 88 -11.45 -0.01 -1.79
N ILE A 89 -10.98 -0.28 -3.01
CA ILE A 89 -11.25 -1.55 -3.70
C ILE A 89 -10.64 -2.72 -2.92
N ARG A 90 -9.44 -2.56 -2.36
CA ARG A 90 -8.82 -3.56 -1.49
C ARG A 90 -9.75 -3.94 -0.33
N ILE A 91 -10.37 -2.97 0.34
CA ILE A 91 -11.30 -3.24 1.44
C ILE A 91 -12.48 -4.11 0.95
N ILE A 92 -13.03 -3.82 -0.22
CA ILE A 92 -14.16 -4.57 -0.78
C ILE A 92 -13.75 -5.98 -1.23
N LEU A 93 -12.61 -6.11 -1.92
CA LEU A 93 -12.10 -7.40 -2.41
C LEU A 93 -11.80 -8.37 -1.27
N LEU A 94 -11.23 -7.89 -0.17
CA LEU A 94 -10.92 -8.73 0.99
C LEU A 94 -12.19 -9.23 1.69
N ASN A 95 -13.22 -8.38 1.75
CA ASN A 95 -14.53 -8.77 2.28
C ASN A 95 -15.24 -9.82 1.40
N ILE A 96 -15.07 -9.76 0.06
CA ILE A 96 -15.68 -10.72 -0.87
C ILE A 96 -14.95 -12.07 -0.90
N VAL A 97 -13.62 -12.06 -0.77
CA VAL A 97 -12.80 -13.30 -0.80
C VAL A 97 -12.87 -14.07 0.53
N GLY A 98 -13.64 -13.61 1.51
CA GLY A 98 -13.86 -14.31 2.78
C GLY A 98 -12.65 -14.31 3.71
N ILE A 99 -11.63 -13.50 3.39
CA ILE A 99 -10.46 -13.24 4.24
C ILE A 99 -10.83 -12.12 5.21
N GLY A 100 -11.62 -12.48 6.22
CA GLY A 100 -11.81 -11.68 7.43
C GLY A 100 -10.66 -11.84 8.43
N GLY A 101 -9.51 -12.35 7.99
CA GLY A 101 -8.32 -12.56 8.80
C GLY A 101 -7.26 -11.51 8.47
N ASP A 102 -6.77 -10.86 9.51
CA ASP A 102 -5.77 -9.80 9.49
C ASP A 102 -4.69 -9.93 8.42
N LEU A 103 -4.76 -9.06 7.41
CA LEU A 103 -3.60 -8.73 6.57
C LEU A 103 -2.46 -8.07 7.37
N GLN A 104 -2.64 -7.84 8.68
CA GLN A 104 -1.57 -7.40 9.58
C GLN A 104 -0.46 -8.45 9.71
N ASN A 105 -0.74 -9.74 9.43
CA ASN A 105 0.27 -10.80 9.42
C ASN A 105 0.93 -11.06 8.05
N ALA A 106 0.44 -10.40 6.98
CA ALA A 106 1.04 -10.43 5.64
C ALA A 106 1.97 -9.23 5.39
N THR A 107 1.90 -8.20 6.24
CA THR A 107 2.90 -7.14 6.27
C THR A 107 3.99 -7.49 7.27
N PRO A 108 5.27 -7.60 6.87
CA PRO A 108 6.34 -7.60 7.85
C PRO A 108 6.25 -6.31 8.66
N THR A 109 5.96 -6.46 9.95
CA THR A 109 6.09 -5.38 10.94
C THR A 109 7.56 -5.33 11.31
N PHE A 110 8.21 -4.21 11.01
CA PHE A 110 9.56 -3.92 11.50
C PHE A 110 9.51 -3.51 12.96
#